data_AF-A0A144MJU5-F1
#
_entry.id   AF-A0A144MJU5-F1
#
_cell.length_a   1.000
_cell.length_b   1.000
_cell.length_c   1.000
_cell.angle_alpha   90.00
_cell.angle_beta   90.00
_cell.angle_gamma   90.00
#
_symmetry.space_group_name_H-M   'P 1'
#
loop_
_entity.id
_entity.type
_entity.pdbx_description
1 polymer ?
#
loop_
_entity_poly.entity_id
_entity_poly.type
_entity_poly.pdbx_seq_one_letter_code
_entity_poly.pdbx_strand_id
1 'polypeptide(L)' 'MKLALIGTGNMPLMQWILDGKGDDSIINMSALARRLECSRSSLLDRIHTHGFDSAIRYYLSEQRQRKLKT' A
#
# COMPACT_ATOMS: atom_id res chain seq x y z
N MET A 1 7.81 5.12 -8.35
CA MET A 1 6.89 6.19 -8.82
C MET A 1 7.69 7.46 -9.00
N LYS A 2 7.28 8.40 -9.86
CA LYS A 2 8.04 9.64 -10.13
C LYS A 2 7.23 10.85 -9.70
N LEU A 3 7.76 11.63 -8.77
CA LEU A 3 7.28 12.97 -8.46
C LEU A 3 8.26 13.96 -9.09
N ALA A 4 7.74 14.96 -9.81
CA ALA A 4 8.54 15.99 -10.43
C ALA A 4 7.95 17.36 -10.12
N LEU A 5 8.81 18.29 -9.74
CA LEU A 5 8.49 19.72 -9.68
C LEU A 5 8.80 20.31 -11.06
N ILE A 6 7.76 20.75 -11.76
CA ILE A 6 7.86 21.24 -13.13
C ILE A 6 7.80 22.77 -13.10
N GLY A 7 8.80 23.42 -13.69
CA GLY A 7 8.83 24.86 -13.90
C GLY A 7 8.06 25.28 -15.15
N THR A 8 7.99 26.59 -15.39
CA THR A 8 7.39 27.15 -16.61
C THR A 8 8.07 26.60 -17.86
N GLY A 9 7.28 26.19 -18.86
CA GLY A 9 7.80 25.58 -20.09
C GLY A 9 8.05 24.06 -20.01
N ASN A 10 7.45 23.37 -19.03
CA ASN A 10 7.59 21.93 -18.84
C ASN A 10 9.02 21.48 -18.50
N MET A 11 9.85 22.39 -17.99
CA MET A 11 11.22 22.11 -17.59
C MET A 11 11.23 21.46 -16.20
N PRO A 12 11.76 20.23 -16.05
CA PRO A 12 11.84 19.59 -14.74
C PRO A 12 12.91 20.28 -13.90
N LEU A 13 12.49 21.00 -12.85
CA LEU A 13 13.39 21.69 -11.94
C LEU A 13 13.96 20.72 -10.90
N MET A 14 13.15 19.74 -10.49
CA MET A 14 13.56 18.72 -9.53
C MET A 14 12.78 17.43 -9.77
N GLN A 15 13.47 16.30 -9.75
CA GLN A 15 12.89 14.97 -9.95
C GLN A 15 13.24 14.06 -8.78
N TRP A 16 12.23 13.57 -8.07
CA TRP A 16 12.40 12.50 -7.09
C TRP A 16 12.01 11.17 -7.70
N ILE A 17 12.99 10.27 -7.74
CA ILE A 17 12.77 8.86 -8.05
C ILE A 17 12.40 8.19 -6.74
N LEU A 18 11.10 8.00 -6.52
CA LEU A 18 10.61 7.19 -5.40
C LEU A 18 10.79 5.72 -5.80
N ASP A 19 11.99 5.21 -5.58
CA ASP A 19 12.24 3.78 -5.55
C ASP A 19 11.72 3.29 -4.20
N GLY A 20 10.53 2.67 -4.21
CA GLY A 20 9.83 2.19 -3.01
C GLY A 20 10.53 1.01 -2.32
N LYS A 21 11.86 0.99 -2.35
CA LYS A 21 12.77 0.01 -1.76
C LYS A 21 13.54 0.57 -0.56
N GLY A 22 13.71 1.90 -0.46
CA GLY A 22 14.52 2.53 0.59
C GLY A 22 13.76 2.95 1.84
N ASP A 23 12.49 3.34 1.70
CA ASP A 23 11.62 3.80 2.81
C ASP A 23 10.49 2.80 3.07
N ASP A 24 10.86 1.62 3.59
CA ASP A 24 9.92 0.60 4.08
C ASP A 24 9.13 1.05 5.33
N SER A 25 9.39 2.25 5.85
CA SER A 25 8.76 2.82 7.05
C SER A 25 7.42 3.52 6.76
N ILE A 26 7.16 3.96 5.53
CA ILE A 26 5.88 4.58 5.15
C ILE A 26 5.07 3.56 4.35
N ILE A 27 4.43 2.65 5.08
CA ILE A 27 3.48 1.71 4.51
C ILE A 27 2.22 2.50 4.10
N ASN A 28 2.18 2.97 2.85
CA ASN A 28 0.95 3.48 2.25
C ASN A 28 -0.13 2.39 2.30
N MET A 29 -1.39 2.76 2.52
CA MET A 29 -2.54 1.84 2.52
C MET A 29 -2.61 0.94 1.26
N SER A 30 -2.13 1.46 0.13
CA SER A 30 -1.97 0.72 -1.13
C SER A 30 -0.90 -0.37 -1.06
N ALA A 31 0.22 -0.09 -0.40
CA ALA A 31 1.29 -1.05 -0.19
C ALA A 31 0.87 -2.12 0.83
N LEU A 32 0.16 -1.72 1.88
CA LEU A 32 -0.46 -2.63 2.85
C LEU A 32 -1.42 -3.61 2.15
N ALA A 33 -2.34 -3.10 1.33
CA ALA A 33 -3.29 -3.91 0.58
C ALA A 33 -2.61 -4.92 -0.37
N ARG A 34 -1.49 -4.54 -1.02
CA ARG A 34 -0.69 -5.47 -1.84
C ARG A 34 -0.03 -6.56 -1.01
N ARG A 35 0.55 -6.23 0.16
CA ARG A 35 1.16 -7.23 1.07
C ARG A 35 0.13 -8.22 1.61
N LEU A 36 -1.09 -7.75 1.83
CA LEU A 36 -2.23 -8.54 2.31
C LEU A 36 -3.03 -9.22 1.19
N GLU A 37 -2.60 -9.10 -0.07
CA GLU A 37 -3.27 -9.69 -1.25
C GLU A 37 -4.77 -9.35 -1.34
N CYS A 38 -5.14 -8.14 -0.93
CA CYS A 38 -6.53 -7.68 -0.93
C CYS A 38 -6.68 -6.37 -1.73
N SER A 39 -7.91 -6.08 -2.18
CA SER A 39 -8.19 -4.79 -2.80
C SER A 39 -8.18 -3.68 -1.74
N ARG A 40 -7.71 -2.47 -2.12
CA ARG A 40 -7.66 -1.32 -1.21
C ARG A 40 -9.04 -0.95 -0.68
N SER A 41 -10.07 -1.04 -1.52
CA SER A 41 -11.46 -0.76 -1.15
C SER A 41 -11.97 -1.73 -0.09
N SER A 42 -11.75 -3.04 -0.26
CA SER A 42 -12.15 -4.05 0.71
C SER A 42 -11.43 -3.88 2.05
N LEU A 43 -10.15 -3.52 2.01
CA LEU A 43 -9.37 -3.24 3.21
C LEU A 43 -9.93 -2.02 3.97
N LEU A 44 -10.18 -0.91 3.28
CA LEU A 44 -10.73 0.31 3.90
C LEU A 44 -12.14 0.09 4.47
N ASP A 45 -13.00 -0.62 3.74
CA ASP A 45 -14.36 -0.96 4.18
C ASP A 45 -14.37 -1.79 5.48
N ARG A 46 -13.47 -2.77 5.55
CA ARG A 46 -13.29 -3.61 6.74
C ARG A 46 -12.65 -2.85 7.91
N ILE A 47 -11.70 -1.94 7.65
CA ILE A 47 -11.14 -1.05 8.66
C ILE A 47 -12.23 -0.15 9.24
N HIS A 48 -13.11 0.39 8.40
CA HIS A 48 -14.22 1.24 8.82
C HIS A 48 -15.23 0.46 9.69
N THR A 49 -15.50 -0.79 9.35
CA THR A 49 -16.53 -1.60 10.01
C THR A 49 -16.04 -2.30 11.29
N HIS A 50 -14.79 -2.76 11.32
CA HIS A 50 -14.26 -3.62 12.39
C HIS A 50 -13.01 -3.05 13.09
N GLY A 51 -12.50 -1.90 12.65
CA GLY A 51 -11.27 -1.32 13.15
C GLY A 51 -10.02 -1.86 12.45
N PHE A 52 -8.94 -1.08 12.54
CA PHE A 52 -7.71 -1.31 11.79
C PHE A 52 -7.01 -2.64 12.13
N ASP A 53 -6.85 -2.91 13.42
CA ASP A 53 -6.16 -4.11 13.91
C ASP A 53 -6.90 -5.40 13.50
N SER A 54 -8.22 -5.41 13.66
CA SER A 54 -9.09 -6.53 13.28
C SER A 54 -9.02 -6.81 11.77
N ALA A 55 -9.03 -5.75 10.95
CA ALA A 55 -8.92 -5.88 9.51
C ALA A 55 -7.60 -6.52 9.07
N ILE A 56 -6.47 -6.08 9.64
CA ILE A 56 -5.15 -6.65 9.35
C ILE A 56 -5.10 -8.13 9.77
N ARG A 57 -5.54 -8.44 10.99
CA ARG A 57 -5.50 -9.81 11.52
C ARG A 57 -6.32 -10.77 10.67
N TYR A 58 -7.45 -10.32 10.15
CA TYR A 58 -8.26 -11.10 9.23
C TYR A 58 -7.51 -11.44 7.94
N TYR A 59 -6.96 -10.45 7.22
CA TYR A 59 -6.28 -10.72 5.95
C TYR A 59 -5.00 -11.54 6.13
N LEU A 60 -4.28 -11.34 7.24
CA LEU A 60 -3.15 -12.21 7.60
C LEU A 60 -3.60 -13.67 7.82
N SER A 61 -4.75 -13.88 8.48
CA SER A 61 -5.29 -15.22 8.69
C SER A 61 -5.73 -15.88 7.38
N GLU A 62 -6.37 -15.13 6.49
CA GLU A 62 -6.75 -15.59 5.15
C GLU A 62 -5.51 -15.98 4.33
N GLN A 63 -4.48 -15.13 4.31
CA GLN A 63 -3.25 -15.40 3.59
C GLN A 63 -2.55 -16.66 4.12
N ARG A 64 -2.55 -16.86 5.45
CA ARG A 64 -2.00 -18.07 6.08
C ARG A 64 -2.78 -19.32 5.67
N GLN A 65 -4.10 -19.25 5.65
CA GLN A 65 -4.95 -20.37 5.21
C GLN A 65 -4.75 -20.69 3.72
N ARG A 66 -4.57 -19.69 2.86
CA ARG A 66 -4.26 -19.91 1.44
C ARG A 66 -2.93 -20.63 1.26
N LYS A 67 -1.89 -20.22 2.00
CA LYS A 67 -0.57 -20.89 1.98
C LYS A 67 -0.59 -22.32 2.50
N LEU A 68 -1.52 -22.65 3.40
CA LEU A 68 -1.67 -24.02 3.93
C LEU A 68 -2.46 -24.95 3.01
N LYS A 69 -3.19 -24.41 2.03
CA LYS A 69 -4.00 -25.18 1.06
C LYS A 69 -3.28 -25.46 -0.25
N THR A 70 -2.11 -24.85 -0.46
CA THR A 70 -1.22 -25.06 -1.61
C THR A 70 -0.09 -26.00 -1.21
#